data_AF-A0A495U8W5-F1
#
_entry.id   AF-A0A495U8W5-F1
#
_cell.length_a   1.000
_cell.length_b   1.000
_cell.length_c   1.000
_cell.angle_alpha   90.00
_cell.angle_beta   90.00
_cell.angle_gamma   90.00
#
_symmetry.space_group_name_H-M   'P 1'
#
loop_
_entity.id
_entity.type
_entity.pdbx_description
1 polymer ?
#
loop_
_entity_poly.entity_id
_entity_poly.type
_entity_poly.pdbx_seq_one_letter_code
_entity_poly.pdbx_strand_id
1 'polypeptide(L)' 'MLNALHNWIFVGSNAYDEYTFVPWLNKNVYRRTVDLRRVCIQ' A
#
# COMPACT_ATOMS: atom_id res chain seq x y z
N MET A 1 8.62 -17.93 10.80
CA MET A 1 9.30 -16.97 9.91
C MET A 1 8.72 -16.97 8.49
N LEU A 2 8.48 -18.15 7.89
CA LEU A 2 7.85 -18.30 6.56
C LEU A 2 6.49 -17.57 6.44
N ASN A 3 5.63 -17.70 7.45
CA ASN A 3 4.31 -17.05 7.45
C ASN A 3 4.39 -15.51 7.43
N ALA A 4 5.40 -14.93 8.09
CA ALA A 4 5.60 -13.48 8.06
C ALA A 4 6.00 -13.06 6.65
N LEU A 5 6.99 -13.72 6.05
CA LEU A 5 7.45 -13.40 4.69
C LEU A 5 6.32 -13.54 3.66
N HIS A 6 5.55 -14.62 3.73
CA HIS A 6 4.38 -14.84 2.88
C HIS A 6 3.37 -13.69 3.01
N ASN A 7 3.04 -13.28 4.23
CA ASN A 7 2.10 -12.19 4.47
C ASN A 7 2.62 -10.85 3.95
N TRP A 8 3.91 -10.56 4.12
CA TRP A 8 4.54 -9.35 3.59
C TRP A 8 4.55 -9.32 2.06
N ILE A 9 4.82 -10.45 1.41
CA ILE A 9 4.72 -10.59 -0.05
C ILE A 9 3.28 -10.35 -0.50
N PHE A 10 2.32 -11.00 0.13
CA PHE A 10 0.90 -10.88 -0.21
C PHE A 10 0.35 -9.46 -0.03
N VAL A 11 0.66 -8.80 1.09
CA VAL A 11 0.29 -7.40 1.35
C VAL A 11 0.96 -6.47 0.34
N GLY A 12 2.25 -6.67 0.07
CA GLY A 12 3.02 -5.87 -0.89
C GLY A 12 2.54 -6.01 -2.33
N SER A 13 2.16 -7.22 -2.76
CA SER A 13 1.61 -7.47 -4.10
C SER A 13 0.23 -6.84 -4.32
N ASN A 14 -0.47 -6.48 -3.26
CA ASN A 14 -1.76 -5.77 -3.32
C ASN A 14 -1.62 -4.27 -2.93
N ALA A 15 -0.39 -3.77 -2.91
CA ALA A 15 -0.11 -2.36 -2.71
C ALA A 15 0.14 -1.66 -4.05
N TYR A 16 -0.26 -0.41 -4.16
CA TYR A 16 0.04 0.45 -5.30
C TYR A 16 0.51 1.82 -4.81
N ASP A 17 1.41 2.44 -5.58
CA ASP A 17 1.97 3.75 -5.25
C ASP A 17 1.23 4.83 -6.06
N GLU A 18 0.76 5.87 -5.38
CA GLU A 18 0.07 7.02 -5.95
C GLU A 18 0.93 8.26 -5.77
N TYR A 19 1.06 9.06 -6.84
CA TYR A 19 1.69 10.37 -6.77
C TYR A 19 0.61 11.44 -6.73
N THR A 20 0.45 12.08 -5.57
CA THR A 20 -0.67 13.00 -5.33
C THR A 20 -0.17 14.35 -4.86
N PHE A 21 -0.75 15.43 -5.39
CA PHE A 21 -0.50 16.77 -4.88
C PHE A 21 -1.26 16.95 -3.56
N VAL A 22 -0.56 17.40 -2.52
CA VAL A 22 -1.12 17.67 -1.19
C VAL A 22 -1.18 19.18 -0.98
N PRO A 23 -2.36 19.82 -1.10
CA PRO A 23 -2.48 21.28 -1.13
C PRO A 23 -1.96 21.96 0.14
N TRP A 24 -2.25 21.40 1.32
CA TRP A 24 -1.81 21.97 2.61
C TRP A 24 -0.31 21.82 2.87
N LEU A 25 0.40 20.99 2.10
CA LEU A 25 1.86 20.89 2.12
C LEU A 25 2.51 21.58 0.91
N ASN A 26 1.70 22.13 0.00
CA ASN A 26 2.09 22.70 -1.29
C ASN A 26 3.15 21.86 -2.04
N LYS A 27 2.98 20.53 -2.03
CA LYS A 27 3.95 19.60 -2.64
C LYS A 27 3.28 18.33 -3.12
N ASN A 28 3.95 17.65 -4.04
CA ASN A 28 3.58 16.29 -4.41
C ASN A 28 4.16 15.27 -3.44
N VAL A 29 3.42 14.21 -3.15
CA VAL A 29 3.78 13.14 -2.22
C VAL A 29 3.50 11.80 -2.86
N TYR A 30 4.47 10.88 -2.75
CA TYR A 30 4.26 9.47 -3.02
C TYR A 30 3.56 8.83 -1.82
N ARG A 31 2.42 8.18 -2.06
CA ARG A 31 1.65 7.44 -1.07
C ARG A 31 1.52 6.00 -1.53
N ARG A 32 1.85 5.06 -0.64
CA ARG A 32 1.58 3.65 -0.86
C ARG A 32 0.24 3.30 -0.24
N THR A 33 -0.70 2.83 -1.05
CA THR A 33 -2.02 2.40 -0.60
C THR A 33 -2.13 0.89 -0.77
N VAL A 34 -2.59 0.19 0.27
CA VAL A 34 -2.86 -1.25 0.24
C VAL A 34 -4.36 -1.46 0.05
N ASP A 35 -4.75 -2.23 -0.97
CA ASP A 35 -6.15 -2.59 -1.16
C ASP A 35 -6.61 -3.61 -0.10
N LEU A 36 -7.18 -3.10 0.99
CA LEU A 36 -7.68 -3.90 2.11
C LEU A 36 -8.76 -4.91 1.70
N ARG A 37 -9.54 -4.66 0.64
CA ARG A 37 -10.57 -5.62 0.20
C ARG A 37 -9.94 -6.90 -0.33
N ARG A 38 -8.83 -6.79 -1.07
CA ARG A 38 -8.09 -7.95 -1.59
C ARG A 38 -7.26 -8.65 -0.53
N VAL A 39 -6.83 -7.93 0.51
CA VAL A 39 -5.92 -8.48 1.53
C VAL A 39 -6.65 -9.08 2.74
N CYS A 40 -7.79 -8.51 3.16
CA CYS A 40 -8.45 -8.87 4.42
C CYS A 40 -9.83 -9.55 4.28
N ILE A 41 -10.44 -9.55 3.09
CA ILE A 41 -11.81 -10.09 2.85
C ILE A 41 -11.77 -11.21 1.79
N GLN A 42 -10.67 -11.96 1.72
CA GLN A 42 -10.59 -13.20 0.92
C GLN A 42 -11.22 -14.39 1.64
#